data_AF-A0A846PKV7-F1
#
_entry.id   AF-A0A846PKV7-F1
#
_cell.length_a   1.000
_cell.length_b   1.000
_cell.length_c   1.000
_cell.angle_alpha   90.00
_cell.angle_beta   90.00
_cell.angle_gamma   90.00
#
_symmetry.space_group_name_H-M   'P 1'
#
loop_
_entity.id
_entity.type
_entity.pdbx_description
1 polymer ?
#
loop_
_entity_poly.entity_id
_entity_poly.type
_entity_poly.pdbx_seq_one_letter_code
_entity_poly.pdbx_strand_id
1 'polypeptide(L)'
;MNHNHLKNLINLGFLVDEKIADKIEALSEEELYNLVEILKKENVFIINEENLRSVLVGDVKILRIFKKTEKFTVQDFVKNLNNRYTFLQDVLMKKLKLSNIVSINKGNVGNLTIIGLVKEKQEKDNNFVISLEDSTGEIKTLATKKLGERVNLDDVIAVSGRVTNKILFIDKLLFPDVPLKPVVYSREPVKIVLSDKKGLKTDYLILNNKIKDKIKNKEYEITNPCIFKINNVVILLILGYDPLDVLKKRYVNIENTDFLIKPSPDIVLTDKEINTNYKGISIVSKNKVIDLKTREVSDI
;
A
#
# COMPACT_ATOMS: atom_id res chain seq x y z
N MET A 1 41.94 2.76 -5.71
CA MET A 1 40.98 3.10 -4.65
C MET A 1 41.47 2.43 -3.37
N ASN A 2 41.41 3.09 -2.21
CA ASN A 2 41.80 2.43 -0.95
C ASN A 2 40.74 1.38 -0.62
N HIS A 3 41.07 0.11 -0.84
CA HIS A 3 40.21 -1.03 -0.51
C HIS A 3 40.16 -1.25 1.01
N ASN A 4 39.37 -0.44 1.72
CA ASN A 4 39.34 -0.48 3.17
C ASN A 4 38.41 -1.60 3.67
N HIS A 5 37.29 -1.83 2.98
CA HIS A 5 36.32 -2.84 3.39
C HIS A 5 36.81 -4.26 3.09
N LEU A 6 37.40 -4.49 1.92
CA LEU A 6 37.97 -5.79 1.55
C LEU A 6 39.11 -6.17 2.50
N LYS A 7 40.01 -5.22 2.80
CA LYS A 7 41.11 -5.43 3.74
C LYS A 7 40.60 -5.76 5.15
N ASN A 8 39.54 -5.08 5.60
CA ASN A 8 38.93 -5.37 6.89
C ASN A 8 38.36 -6.80 6.94
N LEU A 9 37.65 -7.24 5.90
CA LEU A 9 37.11 -8.59 5.84
C LEU A 9 38.21 -9.66 5.81
N ILE A 10 39.26 -9.46 5.02
CA ILE A 10 40.41 -10.37 4.96
C ILE A 10 41.12 -10.46 6.32
N ASN A 11 41.31 -9.32 7.00
CA ASN A 11 41.91 -9.28 8.34
C ASN A 11 41.05 -9.99 9.40
N LEU A 12 39.73 -10.02 9.19
CA LEU A 12 38.78 -10.78 10.02
C LEU A 12 38.73 -12.27 9.66
N GLY A 13 39.50 -12.72 8.66
CA GLY A 13 39.62 -14.12 8.27
C GLY A 13 38.64 -14.57 7.18
N PHE A 14 37.95 -13.65 6.50
CA PHE A 14 37.06 -13.99 5.40
C PHE A 14 37.80 -14.06 4.06
N LEU A 15 37.45 -15.04 3.24
CA LEU A 15 37.86 -15.13 1.83
C LEU A 15 36.78 -14.48 0.97
N VAL A 16 37.17 -13.59 0.07
CA VAL A 16 36.24 -12.85 -0.80
C VAL A 16 36.44 -13.30 -2.24
N ASP A 17 35.37 -13.65 -2.95
CA ASP A 17 35.41 -13.84 -4.41
C ASP A 17 35.78 -12.51 -5.09
N GLU A 18 36.82 -12.52 -5.92
CA GLU A 18 37.33 -11.34 -6.62
C GLU A 18 36.24 -10.62 -7.42
N LYS A 19 35.27 -11.37 -7.97
CA LYS A 19 34.17 -10.82 -8.78
C LYS A 19 33.24 -9.89 -8.01
N ILE A 20 33.26 -9.93 -6.68
CA ILE A 20 32.39 -9.10 -5.83
C ILE A 20 33.17 -8.02 -5.06
N ALA A 21 34.47 -7.87 -5.29
CA ALA A 21 35.32 -6.92 -4.57
C ALA A 21 34.78 -5.48 -4.65
N ASP A 22 34.38 -5.03 -5.85
CA ASP A 22 33.80 -3.70 -6.06
C ASP A 22 32.48 -3.51 -5.30
N LYS A 23 31.65 -4.56 -5.21
CA LYS A 23 30.38 -4.52 -4.46
C LYS A 23 30.62 -4.39 -2.96
N ILE A 24 31.67 -5.04 -2.44
CA ILE A 24 32.06 -4.95 -1.03
C ILE A 24 32.58 -3.56 -0.68
N GLU A 25 33.40 -2.96 -1.54
CA GLU A 25 33.88 -1.59 -1.32
C GLU A 25 32.77 -0.55 -1.41
N ALA A 26 31.71 -0.83 -2.18
CA ALA A 26 30.55 0.05 -2.29
C ALA A 26 29.59 -0.01 -1.09
N LEU A 27 29.79 -0.94 -0.14
CA LEU A 27 28.96 -1.03 1.06
C LEU A 27 29.13 0.20 1.94
N SER A 28 28.05 0.61 2.59
CA SER A 28 28.15 1.50 3.75
C SER A 28 28.75 0.77 4.96
N GLU A 29 29.25 1.50 5.95
CA GLU A 29 29.78 0.90 7.18
C GLU A 29 28.73 0.06 7.92
N GLU A 30 27.46 0.48 7.91
CA GLU A 30 26.35 -0.26 8.49
C GLU A 30 26.10 -1.59 7.75
N GLU A 31 26.13 -1.58 6.41
CA GLU A 31 25.98 -2.79 5.60
C GLU A 31 27.16 -3.75 5.79
N LEU A 32 28.39 -3.24 5.89
CA LEU A 32 29.58 -4.04 6.16
C LEU A 32 29.53 -4.68 7.56
N TYR A 33 29.11 -3.93 8.57
CA TYR A 33 28.93 -4.44 9.92
C TYR A 33 27.89 -5.57 9.95
N ASN A 34 26.73 -5.34 9.33
CA ASN A 34 25.67 -6.35 9.23
C ASN A 34 26.15 -7.60 8.47
N LEU A 35 26.97 -7.42 7.42
CA LEU A 35 27.58 -8.54 6.68
C LEU A 35 28.45 -9.39 7.59
N VAL A 36 29.37 -8.78 8.34
CA VAL A 36 30.26 -9.49 9.27
C VAL A 36 29.47 -10.25 10.33
N GLU A 37 28.43 -9.65 10.91
CA GLU A 37 27.60 -10.29 11.94
C GLU A 37 26.85 -11.51 11.40
N ILE A 38 26.28 -11.42 10.20
CA ILE A 38 25.58 -12.54 9.55
C ILE A 38 26.56 -13.67 9.23
N LEU A 39 27.72 -13.36 8.63
CA LEU A 39 28.71 -14.37 8.26
C LEU A 39 29.24 -15.13 9.48
N LYS A 40 29.50 -14.43 10.60
CA LYS A 40 29.87 -15.07 11.87
C LYS A 40 28.78 -15.97 12.41
N LYS A 41 27.53 -15.48 12.43
CA LYS A 41 26.38 -16.23 12.94
C LYS A 41 26.12 -17.52 12.14
N GLU A 42 26.34 -17.46 10.83
CA GLU A 42 26.11 -18.58 9.91
C GLU A 42 27.35 -19.45 9.68
N ASN A 43 28.49 -19.14 10.33
CA ASN A 43 29.79 -19.80 10.15
C ASN A 43 30.25 -19.83 8.68
N VAL A 44 30.02 -18.74 7.94
CA VAL A 44 30.41 -18.59 6.54
C VAL A 44 31.76 -17.88 6.47
N PHE A 45 32.77 -18.56 5.91
CA PHE A 45 34.13 -18.01 5.75
C PHE A 45 34.41 -17.50 4.33
N ILE A 46 33.59 -17.89 3.35
CA ILE A 46 33.74 -17.49 1.95
C ILE A 46 32.59 -16.56 1.59
N ILE A 47 32.91 -15.33 1.23
CA ILE A 47 31.96 -14.33 0.76
C ILE A 47 31.91 -14.44 -0.76
N ASN A 48 30.76 -14.87 -1.25
CA ASN A 48 30.43 -14.94 -2.67
C ASN A 48 29.20 -14.04 -2.95
N GLU A 49 28.75 -14.03 -4.21
CA GLU A 49 27.60 -13.22 -4.60
C GLU A 49 26.28 -13.61 -3.89
N GLU A 50 26.10 -14.88 -3.55
CA GLU A 50 24.90 -15.38 -2.87
C GLU A 50 24.82 -14.89 -1.42
N ASN A 51 25.89 -15.08 -0.65
CA ASN A 51 25.97 -14.65 0.75
C ASN A 51 26.02 -13.11 0.87
N LEU A 52 26.62 -12.41 -0.09
CA LEU A 52 26.57 -10.95 -0.11
C LEU A 52 25.13 -10.46 -0.37
N ARG A 53 24.42 -11.11 -1.30
CA ARG A 53 23.04 -10.76 -1.64
C ARG A 53 22.07 -10.97 -0.49
N SER A 54 22.25 -12.00 0.34
CA SER A 54 21.41 -12.23 1.53
C SER A 54 21.52 -11.09 2.57
N VAL A 55 22.61 -10.32 2.56
CA VAL A 55 22.80 -9.16 3.42
C VAL A 55 22.26 -7.88 2.79
N LEU A 56 22.53 -7.69 1.49
CA LEU A 56 22.05 -6.53 0.74
C LEU A 56 20.52 -6.50 0.61
N VAL A 57 19.88 -7.68 0.62
CA VAL A 57 18.42 -7.79 0.65
C VAL A 57 17.96 -7.88 2.11
N GLY A 58 17.34 -6.81 2.59
CA GLY A 58 16.79 -6.72 3.94
C GLY A 58 15.70 -7.76 4.21
N ASP A 59 15.40 -8.00 5.49
CA ASP A 59 14.32 -8.92 5.87
C ASP A 59 12.94 -8.38 5.45
N VAL A 60 11.98 -9.29 5.26
CA VAL A 60 10.58 -8.93 5.06
C VAL A 60 10.05 -8.29 6.34
N LYS A 61 9.60 -7.04 6.24
CA LYS A 61 8.94 -6.35 7.35
C LYS A 61 7.44 -6.31 7.13
N ILE A 62 6.69 -7.09 7.91
CA ILE A 62 5.24 -7.02 7.93
C ILE A 62 4.82 -5.69 8.58
N LEU A 63 4.13 -4.83 7.81
CA LEU A 63 3.67 -3.53 8.28
C LEU A 63 2.24 -3.59 8.81
N ARG A 64 1.40 -4.42 8.18
CA ARG A 64 0.00 -4.59 8.57
C ARG A 64 -0.55 -5.91 8.04
N ILE A 65 -1.24 -6.65 8.90
CA ILE A 65 -2.03 -7.83 8.52
C ILE A 65 -3.49 -7.60 8.89
N PHE A 66 -4.40 -8.12 8.08
CA PHE A 66 -5.80 -8.23 8.47
C PHE A 66 -5.92 -9.28 9.57
N LYS A 67 -6.64 -8.95 10.64
CA LYS A 67 -6.97 -9.88 11.71
C LYS A 67 -8.49 -9.96 11.81
N LYS A 68 -9.03 -11.14 11.52
CA LYS A 68 -10.44 -11.41 11.73
C LYS A 68 -10.71 -11.36 13.24
N THR A 69 -11.76 -10.62 13.62
CA THR A 69 -12.20 -10.53 15.02
C THR A 69 -13.37 -11.50 15.19
N GLU A 70 -13.25 -12.47 16.08
CA GLU A 70 -14.30 -13.50 16.27
C GLU A 70 -15.52 -13.00 17.04
N LYS A 71 -15.35 -11.98 17.89
CA LYS A 71 -16.41 -11.36 18.68
C LYS A 71 -16.45 -9.86 18.43
N PHE A 72 -17.60 -9.36 18.03
CA PHE A 72 -17.78 -7.97 17.67
C PHE A 72 -18.84 -7.33 18.56
N THR A 73 -18.48 -6.26 19.27
CA THR A 73 -19.45 -5.44 20.00
C THR A 73 -19.92 -4.28 19.14
N VAL A 74 -21.03 -3.64 19.52
CA VAL A 74 -21.49 -2.39 18.88
C VAL A 74 -20.41 -1.30 18.99
N GLN A 75 -19.70 -1.26 20.11
CA GLN A 75 -18.62 -0.30 20.35
C GLN A 75 -17.45 -0.53 19.39
N ASP A 76 -17.11 -1.79 19.07
CA ASP A 76 -16.07 -2.10 18.09
C ASP A 76 -16.46 -1.63 16.69
N PHE A 77 -17.73 -1.80 16.31
CA PHE A 77 -18.26 -1.30 15.05
C PHE A 77 -18.16 0.22 14.95
N VAL A 78 -18.67 0.95 15.95
CA VAL A 78 -18.60 2.41 16.00
C VAL A 78 -17.15 2.88 15.95
N LYS A 79 -16.26 2.24 16.71
CA LYS A 79 -14.82 2.55 16.70
C LYS A 79 -14.20 2.31 15.32
N ASN A 80 -14.54 1.21 14.65
CA ASN A 80 -14.03 0.91 13.31
C ASN A 80 -14.47 1.97 12.29
N LEU A 81 -15.75 2.34 12.27
CA LEU A 81 -16.29 3.41 11.42
C LEU A 81 -15.62 4.75 11.69
N ASN A 82 -15.47 5.15 12.96
CA ASN A 82 -14.83 6.40 13.34
C ASN A 82 -13.35 6.43 12.93
N ASN A 83 -12.63 5.32 13.09
CA ASN A 83 -11.24 5.20 12.67
C ASN A 83 -11.10 5.31 11.14
N ARG A 84 -12.01 4.69 10.38
CA ARG A 84 -12.08 4.82 8.92
C ARG A 84 -12.34 6.28 8.53
N TYR A 85 -13.40 6.88 9.06
CA TYR A 85 -13.77 8.26 8.76
C TYR A 85 -12.60 9.23 9.05
N THR A 86 -12.04 9.18 10.26
CA THR A 86 -10.94 10.06 10.68
C THR A 86 -9.73 9.93 9.74
N PHE A 87 -9.31 8.70 9.45
CA PHE A 87 -8.18 8.47 8.54
C PHE A 87 -8.43 9.01 7.13
N LEU A 88 -9.62 8.75 6.57
CA LEU A 88 -9.95 9.18 5.21
C LEU A 88 -10.17 10.69 5.12
N GLN A 89 -10.75 11.29 6.17
CA GLN A 89 -10.86 12.74 6.32
C GLN A 89 -9.47 13.40 6.32
N ASP A 90 -8.52 12.88 7.09
CA ASP A 90 -7.13 13.38 7.11
C ASP A 90 -6.46 13.32 5.72
N VAL A 91 -6.67 12.22 4.98
CA VAL A 91 -6.15 12.07 3.61
C VAL A 91 -6.77 13.11 2.68
N LEU A 92 -8.10 13.30 2.74
CA LEU A 92 -8.82 14.27 1.92
C LEU A 92 -8.43 15.72 2.26
N MET A 93 -8.32 16.08 3.54
CA MET A 93 -7.91 17.42 3.98
C MET A 93 -6.52 17.80 3.46
N LYS A 94 -5.56 16.88 3.53
CA LYS A 94 -4.20 17.08 2.98
C LYS A 94 -4.23 17.30 1.47
N LYS A 95 -5.07 16.55 0.75
CA LYS A 95 -5.21 16.65 -0.71
C LYS A 95 -5.89 17.95 -1.16
N LEU A 96 -6.84 18.45 -0.38
CA LEU A 96 -7.59 19.68 -0.65
C LEU A 96 -6.84 20.96 -0.30
N LYS A 97 -5.66 20.88 0.33
CA LYS A 97 -4.92 22.06 0.83
C LYS A 97 -5.79 23.02 1.66
N LEU A 98 -6.74 22.48 2.43
CA LEU A 98 -7.66 23.20 3.33
C LEU A 98 -8.56 24.29 2.70
N SER A 99 -8.72 24.39 1.39
CA SER A 99 -9.57 25.45 0.81
C SER A 99 -11.06 25.19 1.10
N ASN A 100 -11.70 26.05 1.89
CA ASN A 100 -13.15 26.12 2.16
C ASN A 100 -13.79 24.82 2.65
N ILE A 101 -13.07 24.02 3.45
CA ILE A 101 -13.65 22.86 4.14
C ILE A 101 -14.47 23.37 5.31
N VAL A 102 -15.76 23.03 5.33
CA VAL A 102 -16.65 23.35 6.46
C VAL A 102 -17.31 22.08 6.99
N SER A 103 -17.56 22.06 8.29
CA SER A 103 -18.47 21.08 8.89
C SER A 103 -19.88 21.27 8.34
N ILE A 104 -20.64 20.18 8.22
CA ILE A 104 -21.99 20.22 7.65
C ILE A 104 -22.88 21.25 8.35
N ASN A 105 -22.82 21.34 9.67
CA ASN A 105 -23.64 22.26 10.45
C ASN A 105 -23.34 23.77 10.27
N LYS A 106 -22.23 24.14 9.62
CA LYS A 106 -21.81 25.53 9.42
C LYS A 106 -22.12 26.06 8.01
N GLY A 107 -22.55 25.20 7.09
CA GLY A 107 -22.76 25.54 5.68
C GLY A 107 -24.20 25.93 5.37
N ASN A 108 -24.53 27.22 5.39
CA ASN A 108 -25.92 27.66 5.12
C ASN A 108 -26.16 28.13 3.67
N VAL A 109 -25.22 28.86 3.06
CA VAL A 109 -25.35 29.38 1.68
C VAL A 109 -23.97 29.56 1.06
N GLY A 110 -23.83 29.27 -0.24
CA GLY A 110 -22.63 29.58 -1.02
C GLY A 110 -21.82 28.36 -1.45
N ASN A 111 -20.58 28.60 -1.91
CA ASN A 111 -19.68 27.54 -2.38
C ASN A 111 -18.93 26.91 -1.22
N LEU A 112 -19.14 25.61 -0.99
CA LEU A 112 -18.60 24.88 0.16
C LEU A 112 -17.95 23.57 -0.28
N THR A 113 -16.99 23.11 0.52
CA THR A 113 -16.45 21.75 0.44
C THR A 113 -16.76 21.01 1.73
N ILE A 114 -17.35 19.83 1.59
CA ILE A 114 -17.77 18.98 2.71
C ILE A 114 -17.07 17.62 2.57
N ILE A 115 -16.62 17.06 3.69
CA ILE A 115 -16.13 15.69 3.78
C ILE A 115 -17.14 14.89 4.61
N GLY A 116 -17.74 13.88 4.00
CA GLY A 116 -18.79 13.08 4.65
C GLY A 116 -18.72 11.61 4.26
N LEU A 117 -19.31 10.77 5.11
CA LEU A 117 -19.62 9.39 4.82
C LEU A 117 -20.95 9.31 4.08
N VAL A 118 -21.02 8.48 3.04
CA VAL A 118 -22.23 8.27 2.25
C VAL A 118 -23.19 7.36 3.01
N LYS A 119 -24.24 7.95 3.54
CA LYS A 119 -25.26 7.25 4.34
C LYS A 119 -26.34 6.63 3.46
N GLU A 120 -26.83 7.40 2.49
CA GLU A 120 -27.90 6.99 1.56
C GLU A 120 -27.60 7.50 0.16
N LYS A 121 -28.07 6.76 -0.84
CA LYS A 121 -27.97 7.12 -2.26
C LYS A 121 -29.20 6.65 -3.01
N GLN A 122 -29.88 7.56 -3.69
CA GLN A 122 -31.07 7.29 -4.48
C GLN A 122 -30.96 7.93 -5.87
N GLU A 123 -31.25 7.17 -6.93
CA GLU A 123 -31.40 7.73 -8.28
C GLU A 123 -32.79 8.37 -8.43
N LYS A 124 -32.84 9.61 -8.92
CA LYS A 124 -34.07 10.35 -9.18
C LYS A 124 -33.89 11.26 -10.39
N ASP A 125 -34.78 11.15 -11.38
CA ASP A 125 -34.81 12.01 -12.58
C ASP A 125 -33.43 12.16 -13.25
N ASN A 126 -32.75 11.01 -13.48
CA ASN A 126 -31.42 10.93 -14.09
C ASN A 126 -30.31 11.66 -13.29
N ASN A 127 -30.51 11.88 -12.00
CA ASN A 127 -29.54 12.39 -11.03
C ASN A 127 -29.49 11.48 -9.81
N PHE A 128 -28.56 11.74 -8.89
CA PHE A 128 -28.50 11.07 -7.60
C PHE A 128 -28.70 12.06 -6.48
N VAL A 129 -29.62 11.73 -5.57
CA VAL A 129 -29.69 12.35 -4.25
C VAL A 129 -28.85 11.50 -3.31
N ILE A 130 -27.82 12.10 -2.72
CA ILE A 130 -26.87 11.42 -1.83
C ILE A 130 -26.89 12.13 -0.48
N SER A 131 -27.18 11.40 0.59
CA SER A 131 -27.07 11.90 1.96
C SER A 131 -25.66 11.67 2.48
N LEU A 132 -25.00 12.74 2.90
CA LEU A 132 -23.69 12.70 3.51
C LEU A 132 -23.80 13.03 5.00
N GLU A 133 -23.09 12.26 5.81
CA GLU A 133 -23.04 12.42 7.26
C GLU A 133 -21.60 12.69 7.73
N ASP A 134 -21.44 13.61 8.67
CA ASP A 134 -20.23 13.82 9.46
C ASP A 134 -20.58 13.85 10.96
N SER A 135 -19.58 14.06 11.83
CA SER A 135 -19.82 14.13 13.28
C SER A 135 -20.69 15.31 13.73
N THR A 136 -21.04 16.22 12.83
CA THR A 136 -21.79 17.46 13.12
C THR A 136 -23.20 17.48 12.55
N GLY A 137 -23.52 16.59 11.61
CA GLY A 137 -24.86 16.46 11.05
C GLY A 137 -24.91 15.75 9.70
N GLU A 138 -26.04 15.94 9.02
CA GLU A 138 -26.33 15.33 7.71
C GLU A 138 -26.71 16.40 6.70
N ILE A 139 -26.29 16.23 5.44
CA ILE A 139 -26.69 17.09 4.31
C ILE A 139 -27.11 16.26 3.11
N LYS A 140 -28.19 16.70 2.45
CA LYS A 140 -28.59 16.14 1.16
C LYS A 140 -27.81 16.82 0.05
N THR A 141 -27.30 16.02 -0.86
CA THR A 141 -26.54 16.49 -2.01
C THR A 141 -27.20 16.01 -3.30
N LEU A 142 -27.11 16.81 -4.35
CA LEU A 142 -27.58 16.45 -5.69
C LEU A 142 -26.37 16.32 -6.61
N ALA A 143 -26.16 15.12 -7.14
CA ALA A 143 -25.09 14.78 -8.06
C ALA A 143 -25.66 14.43 -9.43
N THR A 144 -24.94 14.80 -10.49
CA THR A 144 -25.24 14.28 -11.83
C THR A 144 -25.09 12.75 -11.87
N LYS A 145 -25.77 12.08 -12.82
CA LYS A 145 -25.64 10.63 -13.02
C LYS A 145 -24.19 10.13 -13.00
N LYS A 146 -23.34 10.79 -13.79
CA LYS A 146 -21.90 10.49 -13.91
C LYS A 146 -21.15 10.57 -12.58
N LEU A 147 -21.48 11.52 -11.71
CA LEU A 147 -20.84 11.64 -10.40
C LEU A 147 -21.40 10.63 -9.41
N GLY A 148 -22.73 10.47 -9.37
CA GLY A 148 -23.40 9.59 -8.43
C GLY A 148 -23.10 8.11 -8.66
N GLU A 149 -22.99 7.65 -9.91
CA GLU A 149 -22.62 6.25 -10.25
C GLU A 149 -21.26 5.84 -9.67
N ARG A 150 -20.35 6.79 -9.44
CA ARG A 150 -18.99 6.52 -8.93
C ARG A 150 -18.93 6.32 -7.42
N VAL A 151 -20.00 6.65 -6.70
CA VAL A 151 -20.08 6.67 -5.24
C VAL A 151 -20.88 5.48 -4.74
N ASN A 152 -20.38 4.78 -3.73
CA ASN A 152 -21.10 3.71 -3.05
C ASN A 152 -21.50 4.14 -1.63
N LEU A 153 -22.44 3.40 -1.03
CA LEU A 153 -22.71 3.50 0.40
C LEU A 153 -21.42 3.28 1.19
N ASP A 154 -21.31 3.92 2.34
CA ASP A 154 -20.17 3.88 3.26
C ASP A 154 -18.87 4.51 2.75
N ASP A 155 -18.81 4.98 1.50
CA ASP A 155 -17.65 5.71 1.00
C ASP A 155 -17.48 7.03 1.78
N VAL A 156 -16.24 7.35 2.14
CA VAL A 156 -15.89 8.68 2.66
C VAL A 156 -15.36 9.52 1.51
N ILE A 157 -16.07 10.59 1.19
CA ILE A 157 -15.79 11.43 0.02
C ILE A 157 -15.74 12.90 0.41
N ALA A 158 -14.99 13.67 -0.38
CA ALA A 158 -15.09 15.11 -0.38
C ALA A 158 -15.91 15.57 -1.58
N VAL A 159 -16.88 16.44 -1.33
CA VAL A 159 -17.72 17.05 -2.37
C VAL A 159 -17.61 18.56 -2.27
N SER A 160 -17.54 19.23 -3.42
CA SER A 160 -17.57 20.69 -3.49
C SER A 160 -18.67 21.14 -4.43
N GLY A 161 -19.31 22.25 -4.09
CA GLY A 161 -20.30 22.89 -4.93
C GLY A 161 -21.10 23.94 -4.19
N ARG A 162 -22.29 24.27 -4.69
CA ARG A 162 -23.13 25.36 -4.15
C ARG A 162 -24.26 24.83 -3.28
N VAL A 163 -24.40 25.40 -2.09
CA VAL A 163 -25.56 25.14 -1.21
C VAL A 163 -26.67 26.15 -1.46
N THR A 164 -27.86 25.63 -1.76
CA THR A 164 -29.12 26.39 -1.89
C THR A 164 -30.23 25.58 -1.23
N ASN A 165 -31.06 26.21 -0.39
CA ASN A 165 -32.17 25.56 0.32
C ASN A 165 -31.76 24.27 1.06
N LYS A 166 -30.60 24.29 1.73
CA LYS A 166 -30.00 23.14 2.46
C LYS A 166 -29.65 21.92 1.58
N ILE A 167 -29.65 22.06 0.27
CA ILE A 167 -29.17 21.03 -0.67
C ILE A 167 -27.85 21.51 -1.28
N LEU A 168 -26.83 20.65 -1.24
CA LEU A 168 -25.56 20.89 -1.92
C LEU A 168 -25.62 20.34 -3.35
N PHE A 169 -25.53 21.21 -4.34
CA PHE A 169 -25.40 20.84 -5.75
C PHE A 169 -23.92 20.58 -6.04
N ILE A 170 -23.57 19.35 -6.41
CA ILE A 170 -22.17 18.90 -6.49
C ILE A 170 -21.58 19.24 -7.85
N ASP A 171 -20.52 20.05 -7.84
CA ASP A 171 -19.70 20.34 -9.02
C ASP A 171 -18.48 19.42 -9.09
N LYS A 172 -17.93 19.06 -7.93
CA LYS A 172 -16.69 18.27 -7.81
C LYS A 172 -16.85 17.18 -6.76
N LEU A 173 -16.43 15.97 -7.15
CA LEU A 173 -16.35 14.80 -6.29
C LEU A 173 -14.89 14.32 -6.20
N LEU A 174 -14.41 14.11 -4.99
CA LEU A 174 -13.06 13.65 -4.70
C LEU A 174 -13.08 12.47 -3.74
N PHE A 175 -12.32 11.44 -4.13
CA PHE A 175 -12.00 10.31 -3.26
C PHE A 175 -10.67 10.55 -2.54
N PRO A 176 -10.44 9.90 -1.39
CA PRO A 176 -9.18 9.99 -0.64
C PRO A 176 -7.97 9.75 -1.55
N ASP A 177 -7.98 8.60 -2.23
CA ASP A 177 -7.03 8.21 -3.27
C ASP A 177 -5.59 8.12 -2.76
N VAL A 178 -4.71 7.53 -3.56
CA VAL A 178 -3.26 7.54 -3.29
C VAL A 178 -2.64 8.84 -3.82
N PRO A 179 -1.59 9.35 -3.15
CA PRO A 179 -0.83 10.48 -3.67
C PRO A 179 -0.08 10.08 -4.95
N LEU A 180 0.09 11.03 -5.86
CA LEU A 180 1.07 10.90 -6.94
C LEU A 180 2.47 10.94 -6.32
N LYS A 181 3.28 9.91 -6.58
CA LYS A 181 4.64 9.81 -6.05
C LYS A 181 5.60 9.25 -7.10
N PRO A 182 6.91 9.56 -6.98
CA PRO A 182 7.94 8.86 -7.74
C PRO A 182 7.92 7.36 -7.47
N VAL A 183 8.36 6.58 -8.45
CA VAL A 183 8.54 5.14 -8.29
C VAL A 183 9.69 4.87 -7.32
N VAL A 184 9.48 3.93 -6.41
CA VAL A 184 10.50 3.52 -5.42
C VAL A 184 11.16 2.23 -5.90
N TYR A 185 12.47 2.25 -6.07
CA TYR A 185 13.23 1.08 -6.53
C TYR A 185 14.07 0.49 -5.40
N SER A 186 14.28 -0.82 -5.40
CA SER A 186 15.33 -1.43 -4.59
C SER A 186 16.71 -1.16 -5.20
N ARG A 187 17.75 -1.18 -4.35
CA ARG A 187 19.15 -1.10 -4.80
C ARG A 187 19.56 -2.34 -5.60
N GLU A 188 19.21 -3.50 -5.05
CA GLU A 188 19.48 -4.81 -5.64
C GLU A 188 18.29 -5.33 -6.45
N PRO A 189 18.54 -6.09 -7.54
CA PRO A 189 17.49 -6.79 -8.25
C PRO A 189 16.86 -7.82 -7.32
N VAL A 190 15.55 -7.68 -7.10
CA VAL A 190 14.76 -8.58 -6.25
C VAL A 190 13.50 -8.95 -7.00
N LYS A 191 13.35 -10.23 -7.32
CA LYS A 191 12.22 -10.79 -8.06
C LYS A 191 11.16 -11.27 -7.10
N ILE A 192 9.94 -10.78 -7.30
CA ILE A 192 8.78 -11.13 -6.49
C ILE A 192 7.69 -11.66 -7.39
N VAL A 193 6.98 -12.67 -6.91
CA VAL A 193 5.85 -13.25 -7.63
C VAL A 193 4.74 -13.67 -6.68
N LEU A 194 3.50 -13.31 -7.01
CA LEU A 194 2.30 -13.88 -6.41
C LEU A 194 1.90 -15.10 -7.23
N SER A 195 2.02 -16.31 -6.69
CA SER A 195 1.67 -17.54 -7.39
C SER A 195 1.62 -18.75 -6.47
N ASP A 196 0.78 -19.72 -6.79
CA ASP A 196 0.77 -21.03 -6.11
C ASP A 196 1.67 -22.07 -6.84
N LYS A 197 2.29 -21.68 -7.96
CA LYS A 197 3.17 -22.55 -8.75
C LYS A 197 4.46 -22.85 -7.99
N LYS A 198 4.91 -24.10 -8.05
CA LYS A 198 6.19 -24.56 -7.48
C LYS A 198 7.34 -24.34 -8.48
N GLY A 199 8.58 -24.35 -7.99
CA GLY A 199 9.78 -24.32 -8.84
C GLY A 199 10.11 -22.98 -9.50
N LEU A 200 9.41 -21.90 -9.17
CA LEU A 200 9.63 -20.60 -9.82
C LEU A 200 11.00 -20.00 -9.48
N LYS A 201 11.69 -19.48 -10.50
CA LYS A 201 12.93 -18.71 -10.34
C LYS A 201 12.62 -17.28 -9.90
N THR A 202 12.47 -17.10 -8.60
CA THR A 202 12.11 -15.85 -7.92
C THR A 202 12.86 -15.77 -6.59
N ASP A 203 13.00 -14.57 -6.02
CA ASP A 203 13.57 -14.40 -4.69
C ASP A 203 12.50 -14.51 -3.60
N TYR A 204 11.32 -13.94 -3.88
CA TYR A 204 10.16 -14.03 -3.00
C TYR A 204 8.98 -14.67 -3.73
N LEU A 205 8.39 -15.67 -3.09
CA LEU A 205 7.11 -16.27 -3.51
C LEU A 205 6.03 -15.86 -2.52
N ILE A 206 5.07 -15.07 -2.99
CA ILE A 206 3.92 -14.63 -2.23
C ILE A 206 2.78 -15.61 -2.49
N LEU A 207 2.27 -16.19 -1.42
CA LEU A 207 1.06 -17.01 -1.39
C LEU A 207 -0.06 -16.21 -0.72
N ASN A 208 -1.27 -16.75 -0.70
CA ASN A 208 -2.42 -16.10 -0.05
C ASN A 208 -2.25 -15.93 1.48
N ASN A 209 -1.47 -16.81 2.12
CA ASN A 209 -1.31 -16.87 3.58
C ASN A 209 0.14 -16.78 4.05
N LYS A 210 1.13 -16.77 3.14
CA LYS A 210 2.53 -16.64 3.54
C LYS A 210 3.42 -16.05 2.47
N ILE A 211 4.57 -15.55 2.91
CA ILE A 211 5.67 -15.09 2.08
C ILE A 211 6.82 -16.06 2.27
N LYS A 212 7.32 -16.64 1.18
CA LYS A 212 8.57 -17.43 1.19
C LYS A 212 9.71 -16.57 0.71
N ASP A 213 10.66 -16.30 1.60
CA ASP A 213 11.95 -15.69 1.30
C ASP A 213 12.92 -16.81 0.94
N LYS A 214 13.19 -16.97 -0.36
CA LYS A 214 14.09 -18.01 -0.85
C LYS A 214 15.57 -17.63 -0.70
N ILE A 215 15.88 -16.34 -0.52
CA ILE A 215 17.25 -15.87 -0.32
C ILE A 215 17.72 -16.30 1.08
N LYS A 216 16.87 -16.13 2.08
CA LYS A 216 17.18 -16.42 3.50
C LYS A 216 16.58 -17.71 4.02
N ASN A 217 15.87 -18.46 3.16
CA ASN A 217 15.13 -19.66 3.52
C ASN A 217 14.19 -19.45 4.74
N LYS A 218 13.44 -18.35 4.74
CA LYS A 218 12.47 -17.99 5.79
C LYS A 218 11.05 -17.99 5.23
N GLU A 219 10.07 -18.29 6.09
CA GLU A 219 8.66 -18.11 5.78
C GLU A 219 8.02 -17.11 6.76
N TYR A 220 7.11 -16.28 6.27
CA TYR A 220 6.37 -15.30 7.06
C TYR A 220 4.87 -15.51 6.86
N GLU A 221 4.14 -15.79 7.93
CA GLU A 221 2.68 -15.88 7.89
C GLU A 221 2.06 -14.50 7.64
N ILE A 222 1.10 -14.44 6.72
CA ILE A 222 0.35 -13.23 6.36
C ILE A 222 -1.13 -13.55 6.17
N THR A 223 -1.93 -12.51 6.02
CA THR A 223 -3.34 -12.63 5.67
C THR A 223 -3.63 -11.87 4.38
N ASN A 224 -4.82 -12.04 3.83
CA ASN A 224 -5.33 -11.19 2.76
C ASN A 224 -6.42 -10.27 3.33
N PRO A 225 -6.27 -8.95 3.25
CA PRO A 225 -5.11 -8.18 2.78
C PRO A 225 -3.94 -8.11 3.76
N CYS A 226 -2.76 -7.79 3.21
CA CYS A 226 -1.54 -7.54 3.97
C CYS A 226 -0.71 -6.41 3.33
N ILE A 227 -0.07 -5.60 4.15
CA ILE A 227 0.98 -4.66 3.73
C ILE A 227 2.29 -5.11 4.35
N PHE A 228 3.29 -5.30 3.52
CA PHE A 228 4.64 -5.66 3.93
C PHE A 228 5.66 -4.83 3.15
N LYS A 229 6.92 -4.93 3.55
CA LYS A 229 8.03 -4.20 2.97
C LYS A 229 9.18 -5.14 2.70
N ILE A 230 9.76 -5.04 1.51
CA ILE A 230 11.03 -5.68 1.14
C ILE A 230 11.97 -4.56 0.73
N ASN A 231 13.14 -4.50 1.37
CA ASN A 231 14.05 -3.36 1.29
C ASN A 231 13.33 -2.03 1.64
N ASN A 232 13.30 -1.10 0.69
CA ASN A 232 12.60 0.18 0.78
C ASN A 232 11.21 0.18 0.12
N VAL A 233 10.81 -0.91 -0.53
CA VAL A 233 9.56 -1.01 -1.33
C VAL A 233 8.41 -1.56 -0.48
N VAL A 234 7.32 -0.79 -0.38
CA VAL A 234 6.07 -1.18 0.28
C VAL A 234 5.16 -1.90 -0.69
N ILE A 235 4.67 -3.07 -0.30
CA ILE A 235 3.86 -3.95 -1.13
C ILE A 235 2.54 -4.21 -0.43
N LEU A 236 1.43 -4.02 -1.15
CA LEU A 236 0.08 -4.41 -0.74
C LEU A 236 -0.30 -5.70 -1.44
N LEU A 237 -0.61 -6.75 -0.68
CA LEU A 237 -1.32 -7.93 -1.18
C LEU A 237 -2.82 -7.71 -1.01
N ILE A 238 -3.57 -7.82 -2.10
CA ILE A 238 -5.03 -7.75 -2.09
C ILE A 238 -5.63 -8.71 -3.13
N LEU A 239 -6.35 -9.72 -2.66
CA LEU A 239 -7.00 -10.74 -3.49
C LEU A 239 -8.52 -10.64 -3.39
N GLY A 240 -9.23 -10.81 -4.49
CA GLY A 240 -10.69 -10.76 -4.57
C GLY A 240 -11.27 -9.36 -4.82
N TYR A 241 -10.46 -8.30 -4.72
CA TYR A 241 -10.89 -6.91 -4.85
C TYR A 241 -10.33 -6.24 -6.10
N ASP A 242 -11.01 -5.21 -6.60
CA ASP A 242 -10.45 -4.35 -7.64
C ASP A 242 -9.33 -3.47 -7.03
N PRO A 243 -8.06 -3.64 -7.45
CA PRO A 243 -6.96 -2.88 -6.90
C PRO A 243 -7.11 -1.36 -7.10
N LEU A 244 -7.72 -0.91 -8.21
CA LEU A 244 -7.92 0.51 -8.47
C LEU A 244 -8.94 1.11 -7.52
N ASP A 245 -10.04 0.41 -7.25
CA ASP A 245 -11.04 0.86 -6.28
C ASP A 245 -10.44 0.93 -4.87
N VAL A 246 -9.68 -0.09 -4.47
CA VAL A 246 -9.00 -0.13 -3.16
C VAL A 246 -8.01 1.03 -3.00
N LEU A 247 -7.20 1.31 -4.04
CA LEU A 247 -6.26 2.43 -4.03
C LEU A 247 -6.98 3.79 -3.98
N LYS A 248 -8.09 3.93 -4.73
CA LYS A 248 -8.90 5.13 -4.79
C LYS A 248 -9.64 5.40 -3.48
N LYS A 249 -10.17 4.37 -2.82
CA LYS A 249 -10.92 4.48 -1.56
C LYS A 249 -10.03 4.47 -0.32
N ARG A 250 -8.83 3.88 -0.40
CA ARG A 250 -7.85 3.75 0.70
C ARG A 250 -8.30 2.83 1.84
N TYR A 251 -9.30 1.98 1.63
CA TYR A 251 -9.69 0.93 2.57
C TYR A 251 -10.33 -0.25 1.86
N VAL A 252 -10.46 -1.35 2.59
CA VAL A 252 -11.24 -2.54 2.22
C VAL A 252 -12.11 -2.91 3.42
N ASN A 253 -13.40 -3.14 3.22
CA ASN A 253 -14.28 -3.65 4.26
C ASN A 253 -14.39 -5.18 4.15
N ILE A 254 -14.17 -5.88 5.26
CA ILE A 254 -14.18 -7.35 5.33
C ILE A 254 -14.97 -7.74 6.56
N GLU A 255 -16.17 -8.30 6.37
CA GLU A 255 -17.02 -8.80 7.45
C GLU A 255 -17.13 -7.80 8.64
N ASN A 256 -17.45 -6.54 8.34
CA ASN A 256 -17.58 -5.43 9.30
C ASN A 256 -16.27 -4.86 9.88
N THR A 257 -15.12 -5.33 9.42
CA THR A 257 -13.80 -4.79 9.81
C THR A 257 -13.14 -4.09 8.63
N ASP A 258 -12.63 -2.87 8.84
CA ASP A 258 -11.93 -2.13 7.80
C ASP A 258 -10.41 -2.38 7.84
N PHE A 259 -9.86 -2.69 6.67
CA PHE A 259 -8.43 -2.68 6.42
C PHE A 259 -8.04 -1.36 5.74
N LEU A 260 -7.50 -0.43 6.52
CA LEU A 260 -7.05 0.87 6.00
C LEU A 260 -5.70 0.74 5.30
N ILE A 261 -5.59 1.31 4.10
CA ILE A 261 -4.36 1.33 3.31
C ILE A 261 -3.44 2.43 3.85
N LYS A 262 -2.60 2.09 4.83
CA LYS A 262 -1.54 2.96 5.36
C LYS A 262 -0.32 2.12 5.79
N PRO A 263 0.90 2.40 5.28
CA PRO A 263 1.24 3.48 4.32
C PRO A 263 0.71 3.24 2.90
N SER A 264 0.89 4.23 2.00
CA SER A 264 0.57 4.06 0.57
C SER A 264 1.52 3.04 -0.06
N PRO A 265 1.05 1.98 -0.73
CA PRO A 265 1.93 0.99 -1.33
C PRO A 265 2.68 1.56 -2.53
N ASP A 266 3.82 0.95 -2.87
CA ASP A 266 4.56 1.17 -4.12
C ASP A 266 4.25 0.08 -5.16
N ILE A 267 3.79 -1.08 -4.70
CA ILE A 267 3.32 -2.21 -5.52
C ILE A 267 2.03 -2.75 -4.94
N VAL A 268 1.10 -3.13 -5.81
CA VAL A 268 -0.07 -3.95 -5.46
C VAL A 268 0.04 -5.30 -6.17
N LEU A 269 0.03 -6.38 -5.41
CA LEU A 269 -0.10 -7.74 -5.91
C LEU A 269 -1.56 -8.16 -5.82
N THR A 270 -2.14 -8.61 -6.93
CA THR A 270 -3.57 -8.92 -7.04
C THR A 270 -3.83 -10.16 -7.87
N ASP A 271 -4.97 -10.80 -7.66
CA ASP A 271 -5.50 -11.88 -8.50
C ASP A 271 -6.27 -11.39 -9.74
N LYS A 272 -6.50 -10.08 -9.88
CA LYS A 272 -7.08 -9.49 -11.09
C LYS A 272 -6.07 -9.52 -12.24
N GLU A 273 -6.54 -9.81 -13.45
CA GLU A 273 -5.73 -9.80 -14.68
C GLU A 273 -5.45 -8.37 -15.17
N ILE A 274 -4.68 -7.62 -14.38
CA ILE A 274 -4.30 -6.24 -14.68
C ILE A 274 -2.83 -6.01 -14.36
N ASN A 275 -2.11 -5.41 -15.31
CA ASN A 275 -0.73 -4.99 -15.16
C ASN A 275 -0.64 -3.54 -15.62
N THR A 276 -0.57 -2.60 -14.68
CA THR A 276 -0.60 -1.16 -14.98
C THR A 276 0.10 -0.34 -13.91
N ASN A 277 0.34 0.93 -14.18
CA ASN A 277 0.82 1.88 -13.20
C ASN A 277 -0.28 2.87 -12.83
N TYR A 278 -0.52 3.05 -11.54
CA TYR A 278 -1.44 4.04 -10.99
C TYR A 278 -0.68 4.98 -10.06
N LYS A 279 -0.38 6.19 -10.54
CA LYS A 279 0.26 7.25 -9.75
C LYS A 279 1.61 6.89 -9.11
N GLY A 280 2.43 6.13 -9.85
CA GLY A 280 3.71 5.61 -9.38
C GLY A 280 3.61 4.30 -8.58
N ILE A 281 2.42 3.72 -8.48
CA ILE A 281 2.19 2.39 -7.90
C ILE A 281 2.04 1.37 -9.02
N SER A 282 2.88 0.34 -9.03
CA SER A 282 2.76 -0.76 -10.00
C SER A 282 1.72 -1.77 -9.50
N ILE A 283 0.72 -2.06 -10.31
CA ILE A 283 -0.27 -3.11 -10.04
C ILE A 283 0.14 -4.31 -10.88
N VAL A 284 0.34 -5.46 -10.23
CA VAL A 284 0.88 -6.67 -10.84
C VAL A 284 -0.07 -7.83 -10.57
N SER A 285 -0.48 -8.50 -11.64
CA SER A 285 -1.36 -9.66 -11.56
C SER A 285 -0.63 -10.89 -11.01
N LYS A 286 -1.42 -11.83 -10.49
CA LYS A 286 -0.97 -13.18 -10.15
C LYS A 286 -0.28 -13.81 -11.36
N ASN A 287 0.69 -14.65 -11.09
CA ASN A 287 1.50 -15.35 -12.07
C ASN A 287 2.38 -14.46 -12.97
N LYS A 288 2.73 -13.25 -12.52
CA LYS A 288 3.76 -12.41 -13.13
C LYS A 288 4.90 -12.15 -12.16
N VAL A 289 6.12 -12.07 -12.66
CA VAL A 289 7.31 -11.71 -11.89
C VAL A 289 7.52 -10.21 -12.01
N ILE A 290 7.74 -9.52 -10.90
CA ILE A 290 8.20 -8.13 -10.89
C ILE A 290 9.61 -8.05 -10.31
N ASP A 291 10.51 -7.35 -11.00
CA ASP A 291 11.83 -6.99 -10.47
C ASP A 291 11.73 -5.63 -9.75
N LEU A 292 12.10 -5.58 -8.46
CA LEU A 292 12.01 -4.37 -7.65
C LEU A 292 13.00 -3.27 -8.04
N LYS A 293 14.10 -3.60 -8.74
CA LYS A 293 15.13 -2.65 -9.17
C LYS A 293 14.76 -1.97 -10.48
N THR A 294 14.12 -2.69 -11.41
CA THR A 294 13.74 -2.15 -12.73
C THR A 294 12.25 -1.82 -12.85
N ARG A 295 11.41 -2.43 -11.99
CA ARG A 295 9.94 -2.46 -12.09
C ARG A 295 9.41 -3.12 -13.36
N GLU A 296 10.25 -3.87 -14.07
CA GLU A 296 9.81 -4.66 -15.20
C GLU A 296 8.95 -5.83 -14.71
N VAL A 297 7.88 -6.10 -15.45
CA VAL A 297 6.96 -7.21 -15.20
C VAL A 297 7.11 -8.20 -16.33
N SER A 298 7.41 -9.46 -16.00
CA SER A 298 7.57 -10.53 -16.96
C SER A 298 6.63 -11.70 -16.65
N ASP A 299 6.39 -12.54 -17.65
CA ASP A 299 5.78 -13.84 -17.45
C ASP A 299 6.69 -14.79 -16.66
N ILE A 300 6.07 -15.80 -16.05
CA ILE A 300 6.71 -16.89 -15.31
C ILE A 300 7.05 -18.03 -16.25
#